data_AF-A0A4P9VPQ6-F1
#
_entry.id   AF-A0A4P9VPQ6-F1
#
_cell.length_a   1.000
_cell.length_b   1.000
_cell.length_c   1.000
_cell.angle_alpha   90.00
_cell.angle_beta   90.00
_cell.angle_gamma   90.00
#
_symmetry.space_group_name_H-M   'P 1'
#
loop_
_entity.id
_entity.type
_entity.pdbx_description
1 polymer ?
#
loop_
_entity_poly.entity_id
_entity_poly.type
_entity_poly.pdbx_seq_one_letter_code
_entity_poly.pdbx_strand_id
1 'polypeptide(L)'
;MLLEFYSILCYRLFSNFYVDNPESKVDERAEFKFPGDVLGNISASITCNLERKAIINGPDLDIVIHDKWWNPKIIDITYKGVKKQLTIDSKGAGFEYEIDHISSLVISNKVESDIFNSASTRKVIEIMETSLISSGFSHLLRLI
;
A
#
# COMPACT_ATOMS: atom_id res chain seq x y z
N MET A 1 -11.64 -10.54 -18.56
CA MET A 1 -10.83 -10.14 -17.39
C MET A 1 -10.60 -8.64 -17.41
N LEU A 2 -11.69 -7.86 -17.43
CA LEU A 2 -11.71 -6.38 -17.44
C LEU A 2 -12.79 -5.86 -16.46
N LEU A 3 -13.39 -6.75 -15.67
CA LEU A 3 -14.55 -6.48 -14.82
C LEU A 3 -14.17 -6.17 -13.35
N GLU A 4 -12.96 -6.48 -12.90
CA GLU A 4 -12.59 -6.32 -11.48
C GLU A 4 -12.12 -4.89 -11.11
N PHE A 5 -11.72 -4.06 -12.07
CA PHE A 5 -11.25 -2.70 -11.77
C PHE A 5 -12.37 -1.65 -11.63
N TYR A 6 -13.59 -1.95 -12.08
CA TYR A 6 -14.75 -1.07 -11.89
C TYR A 6 -15.41 -1.19 -10.51
N SER A 7 -15.12 -2.27 -9.76
CA SER A 7 -15.71 -2.50 -8.42
C SER A 7 -15.25 -1.49 -7.37
N ILE A 8 -14.03 -0.97 -7.48
CA ILE A 8 -13.47 0.01 -6.52
C ILE A 8 -14.17 1.38 -6.61
N LEU A 9 -14.88 1.68 -7.70
CA LEU A 9 -15.53 2.98 -7.94
C LEU A 9 -16.85 3.20 -7.17
N CYS A 10 -17.46 2.17 -6.58
CA CYS A 10 -18.71 2.32 -5.80
C CYS A 10 -18.53 2.27 -4.29
N TYR A 11 -17.34 1.92 -3.79
CA TYR A 11 -17.10 1.81 -2.36
C TYR A 11 -16.47 3.10 -1.86
N ARG A 12 -17.22 3.83 -1.04
CA ARG A 12 -16.71 5.00 -0.32
C ARG A 12 -15.60 4.51 0.61
N LEU A 13 -14.36 4.80 0.26
CA LEU A 13 -13.21 4.59 1.13
C LEU A 13 -13.44 5.40 2.42
N PHE A 14 -13.19 4.78 3.56
CA PHE A 14 -13.24 5.47 4.85
C PHE A 14 -11.82 5.74 5.30
N SER A 15 -11.50 7.01 5.54
CA SER A 15 -10.24 7.42 6.13
C SER A 15 -10.48 8.06 7.50
N ASN A 16 -9.68 7.64 8.48
CA ASN A 16 -9.66 8.23 9.82
C ASN A 16 -8.26 8.79 10.07
N PHE A 17 -8.20 10.04 10.51
CA PHE A 17 -6.96 10.69 10.92
C PHE A 17 -7.05 11.01 12.40
N TYR A 18 -5.95 10.76 13.10
CA TYR A 18 -5.85 11.00 14.54
C TYR A 18 -4.74 12.04 14.79
N VAL A 19 -5.04 12.96 15.70
CA VAL A 19 -4.09 13.96 16.20
C VAL A 19 -3.75 13.56 17.63
N ASP A 20 -2.53 13.09 17.82
CA ASP A 20 -1.97 12.69 19.11
C ASP A 20 -1.28 13.90 19.78
N ASN A 21 -0.77 14.86 19.01
CA ASN A 21 -0.21 16.14 19.47
C ASN A 21 -0.97 17.35 18.85
N PRO A 22 -1.66 18.17 19.66
CA PRO A 22 -2.40 19.33 19.19
C PRO A 22 -1.58 20.39 18.43
N GLU A 23 -0.25 20.44 18.64
CA GLU A 23 0.64 21.37 17.94
C GLU A 23 1.14 20.84 16.58
N SER A 24 0.92 19.55 16.30
CA SER A 24 1.31 18.95 15.03
C SER A 24 0.55 19.58 13.86
N LYS A 25 1.26 19.83 12.77
CA LYS A 25 0.70 20.40 11.53
C LYS A 25 0.58 19.36 10.40
N VAL A 26 0.88 18.10 10.70
CA VAL A 26 0.81 16.97 9.76
C VAL A 26 -0.13 15.91 10.31
N ASP A 27 -0.55 14.98 9.46
CA ASP A 27 -1.21 13.77 9.93
C ASP A 27 -0.23 12.91 10.75
N GLU A 28 -0.64 12.52 11.96
CA GLU A 28 0.21 11.73 12.85
C GLU A 28 -0.10 10.24 12.77
N ARG A 29 -1.37 9.93 12.55
CA ARG A 29 -1.85 8.58 12.30
C ARG A 29 -3.01 8.63 11.33
N ALA A 30 -2.96 7.76 10.33
CA ALA A 30 -3.98 7.59 9.33
C ALA A 30 -4.40 6.12 9.24
N GLU A 31 -5.69 5.89 9.05
CA GLU A 31 -6.28 4.57 8.83
C GLU A 31 -7.18 4.64 7.59
N PHE A 32 -6.97 3.74 6.64
CA PHE A 32 -7.74 3.62 5.40
C PHE A 32 -8.44 2.27 5.38
N LYS A 33 -9.77 2.29 5.33
CA LYS A 33 -10.61 1.10 5.21
C LYS A 33 -11.15 1.02 3.80
N PHE A 34 -10.94 -0.12 3.18
CA PHE A 34 -11.39 -0.45 1.84
C PHE A 34 -12.60 -1.38 1.99
N PRO A 35 -13.84 -0.87 1.86
CA PRO A 35 -15.01 -1.73 1.81
C PRO A 35 -15.14 -2.34 0.42
N GLY A 36 -15.76 -3.52 0.34
CA GLY A 36 -16.07 -4.17 -0.93
C GLY A 36 -16.00 -5.69 -0.84
N ASP A 37 -15.86 -6.33 -2.01
CA ASP A 37 -15.71 -7.79 -2.11
C ASP A 37 -14.44 -8.28 -1.40
N VAL A 38 -13.44 -7.41 -1.30
CA VAL A 38 -12.25 -7.59 -0.47
C VAL A 38 -12.25 -6.49 0.59
N LEU A 39 -12.29 -6.90 1.86
CA LEU A 39 -12.16 -5.99 2.99
C LEU A 39 -10.68 -5.73 3.26
N GLY A 40 -10.30 -4.46 3.34
CA GLY A 40 -8.92 -4.06 3.61
C GLY A 40 -8.84 -3.00 4.70
N ASN A 41 -7.78 -3.06 5.50
CA ASN A 41 -7.39 -1.98 6.40
C ASN A 41 -5.88 -1.72 6.25
N ILE A 42 -5.51 -0.45 6.06
CA ILE A 42 -4.11 -0.01 6.06
C ILE A 42 -3.99 1.11 7.09
N SER A 43 -2.98 1.03 7.95
CA SER A 43 -2.72 2.07 8.94
C SER A 43 -1.25 2.47 8.91
N ALA A 44 -1.00 3.76 9.09
CA ALA A 44 0.33 4.32 9.22
C ALA A 44 0.33 5.31 10.39
N SER A 45 1.47 5.41 11.08
CA SER A 45 1.64 6.36 12.15
C SER A 45 3.11 6.75 12.32
N ILE A 46 3.33 8.02 12.67
CA ILE A 46 4.63 8.57 13.06
C ILE A 46 4.78 8.70 14.59
N THR A 47 3.69 8.53 15.33
CA THR A 47 3.61 8.68 16.80
C THR A 47 3.39 7.35 17.52
N CYS A 48 2.78 6.37 16.86
CA CYS A 48 2.44 5.05 17.42
C CYS A 48 3.25 3.94 16.75
N ASN A 49 3.78 3.02 17.56
CA ASN A 49 4.44 1.80 17.06
C ASN A 49 3.39 0.77 16.61
N LEU A 50 2.90 0.94 15.37
CA LEU A 50 1.99 -0.01 14.74
C LEU A 50 2.73 -1.27 14.29
N GLU A 51 2.01 -2.39 14.20
CA GLU A 51 2.58 -3.62 13.70
C GLU A 51 2.97 -3.47 12.22
N ARG A 52 4.23 -3.78 11.90
CA ARG A 52 4.80 -3.56 10.55
C ARG A 52 4.69 -4.80 9.67
N LYS A 53 3.52 -5.42 9.62
CA LYS A 53 3.26 -6.61 8.79
C LYS A 53 2.08 -6.39 7.84
N ALA A 54 2.04 -7.13 6.74
CA ALA A 54 0.86 -7.20 5.89
C ALA A 54 0.28 -8.62 5.97
N ILE A 55 -1.05 -8.71 6.06
CA ILE A 55 -1.77 -9.99 6.14
C ILE A 55 -2.78 -10.02 5.00
N ILE A 56 -2.80 -11.13 4.26
CA ILE A 56 -3.79 -11.39 3.21
C ILE A 56 -4.46 -12.71 3.56
N ASN A 57 -5.78 -12.68 3.77
CA ASN A 57 -6.56 -13.86 4.13
C ASN A 57 -7.61 -14.14 3.06
N GLY A 58 -7.90 -15.42 2.87
CA GLY A 58 -9.00 -15.94 2.06
C GLY A 58 -9.50 -17.26 2.64
N PRO A 59 -10.51 -17.90 2.02
CA PRO A 59 -11.15 -19.08 2.59
C PRO A 59 -10.20 -20.24 2.95
N ASP A 60 -9.16 -20.45 2.13
CA ASP A 60 -8.16 -21.51 2.31
C ASP A 60 -6.72 -20.98 2.30
N LEU A 61 -6.54 -19.66 2.45
CA LEU A 61 -5.26 -18.99 2.23
C LEU A 61 -4.98 -17.98 3.34
N ASP A 62 -3.81 -18.11 3.96
CA ASP A 62 -3.26 -17.11 4.86
C ASP A 62 -1.84 -16.75 4.42
N ILE A 63 -1.59 -15.49 4.09
CA ILE A 63 -0.27 -14.96 3.78
C ILE A 63 0.08 -13.91 4.82
N VAL A 64 1.25 -14.06 5.45
CA VAL A 64 1.82 -13.08 6.38
C VAL A 64 3.16 -12.62 5.84
N ILE A 65 3.22 -11.35 5.44
CA ILE A 65 4.44 -10.66 5.07
C ILE A 65 4.97 -9.98 6.33
N HIS A 66 6.04 -10.53 6.88
CA HIS A 66 6.60 -10.09 8.17
C HIS A 66 7.46 -8.86 8.02
N ASP A 67 7.47 -8.06 9.10
CA ASP A 67 8.32 -6.89 9.39
C ASP A 67 8.83 -6.06 8.19
N LYS A 68 8.52 -4.77 8.18
CA LYS A 68 8.83 -3.88 7.04
C LYS A 68 8.29 -4.50 5.76
N TRP A 69 6.98 -4.77 5.70
CA TRP A 69 6.34 -5.43 4.56
C TRP A 69 6.57 -4.73 3.20
N TRP A 70 6.98 -3.45 3.21
CA TRP A 70 7.42 -2.70 2.03
C TRP A 70 8.83 -3.10 1.51
N ASN A 71 9.61 -3.83 2.30
CA ASN A 71 10.89 -4.45 1.96
C ASN A 71 11.04 -5.78 2.72
N PRO A 72 10.24 -6.80 2.37
CA PRO A 72 10.07 -8.00 3.19
C PRO A 72 11.23 -8.97 3.04
N LYS A 73 11.57 -9.65 4.14
CA LYS A 73 12.56 -10.75 4.15
C LYS A 73 11.93 -12.12 4.31
N ILE A 74 10.77 -12.18 4.96
CA ILE A 74 10.09 -13.42 5.31
C ILE A 74 8.62 -13.28 4.95
N ILE A 75 8.12 -14.26 4.20
CA ILE A 75 6.71 -14.38 3.88
C ILE A 75 6.26 -15.80 4.24
N ASP A 76 5.33 -15.91 5.18
CA ASP A 76 4.68 -17.19 5.48
C ASP A 76 3.41 -17.32 4.67
N ILE A 77 3.24 -18.48 4.04
CA ILE A 77 2.07 -18.83 3.23
C ILE A 77 1.50 -20.13 3.78
N THR A 78 0.23 -20.11 4.18
CA THR A 78 -0.55 -21.30 4.49
C THR A 78 -1.63 -21.43 3.43
N TYR A 79 -1.59 -22.50 2.63
CA TYR A 79 -2.61 -22.78 1.62
C TYR A 79 -3.17 -24.18 1.83
N LYS A 80 -4.48 -24.30 2.07
CA LYS A 80 -5.16 -25.58 2.36
C LYS A 80 -4.46 -26.37 3.48
N GLY A 81 -4.05 -25.66 4.53
CA GLY A 81 -3.32 -26.21 5.69
C GLY A 81 -1.83 -26.50 5.45
N VAL A 82 -1.32 -26.39 4.22
CA VAL A 82 0.10 -26.60 3.91
C VAL A 82 0.86 -25.29 4.12
N LYS A 83 1.86 -25.32 4.99
CA LYS A 83 2.72 -24.17 5.29
C LYS A 83 3.96 -24.15 4.40
N LYS A 84 4.29 -22.98 3.89
CA LYS A 84 5.52 -22.68 3.15
C LYS A 84 6.04 -21.32 3.60
N GLN A 85 7.33 -21.23 3.87
CA GLN A 85 8.01 -19.96 4.11
C GLN A 85 8.83 -19.59 2.87
N LEU A 86 8.76 -18.33 2.47
CA LEU A 86 9.66 -17.72 1.51
C LEU A 86 10.63 -16.82 2.26
N THR A 87 11.92 -17.03 2.01
CA THR A 87 12.99 -16.15 2.49
C THR A 87 13.56 -15.41 1.29
N ILE A 88 13.59 -14.09 1.37
CA ILE A 88 14.11 -13.23 0.31
C ILE A 88 15.50 -12.77 0.74
N ASP A 89 16.51 -13.16 -0.04
CA ASP A 89 17.86 -12.66 0.14
C ASP A 89 17.92 -11.21 -0.34
N SER A 90 17.97 -10.27 0.60
CA SER A 90 18.13 -8.85 0.29
C SER A 90 19.52 -8.65 -0.35
N LYS A 91 19.59 -8.65 -1.68
CA LYS A 91 20.79 -8.27 -2.43
C LYS A 91 20.87 -6.74 -2.48
N GLY A 92 21.27 -6.11 -1.37
CA GLY A 92 21.57 -4.67 -1.30
C GLY A 92 20.58 -3.83 -0.48
N ALA A 93 20.44 -2.55 -0.83
CA ALA A 93 19.74 -1.52 -0.05
C ALA A 93 18.21 -1.54 -0.22
N GLY A 94 17.67 -2.41 -1.09
CA GLY A 94 16.23 -2.57 -1.29
C GLY A 94 15.66 -1.76 -2.45
N PHE A 95 16.50 -1.41 -3.43
CA PHE A 95 16.09 -0.70 -4.66
C PHE A 95 16.51 -1.43 -5.94
N GLU A 96 17.22 -2.55 -5.81
CA GLU A 96 17.83 -3.26 -6.93
C GLU A 96 16.77 -3.78 -7.90
N TYR A 97 15.65 -4.26 -7.37
CA TYR A 97 14.53 -4.75 -8.16
C TYR A 97 13.87 -3.62 -8.97
N GLU A 98 13.69 -2.42 -8.38
CA GLU A 98 13.14 -1.26 -9.05
C GLU A 98 14.10 -0.72 -10.12
N ILE A 99 15.40 -0.68 -9.83
CA ILE A 99 16.44 -0.24 -10.77
C ILE A 99 16.49 -1.18 -11.98
N ASP A 100 16.54 -2.49 -11.75
CA ASP A 100 16.55 -3.49 -12.82
C ASP A 100 15.28 -3.39 -13.68
N HIS A 101 14.12 -3.24 -13.03
CA HIS A 101 12.85 -3.08 -13.70
C HIS A 101 12.81 -1.82 -14.58
N ILE A 102 13.12 -0.64 -14.03
CA ILE A 102 13.14 0.62 -14.78
C ILE A 102 14.16 0.55 -15.93
N SER A 103 15.34 -0.01 -15.68
CA SER A 103 16.37 -0.19 -16.72
C SER A 103 15.86 -1.04 -17.87
N SER A 104 15.14 -2.13 -17.58
CA SER A 104 14.55 -2.99 -18.61
C SER A 104 13.48 -2.27 -19.46
N LEU A 105 12.69 -1.37 -18.85
CA LEU A 105 11.69 -0.57 -19.56
C LEU A 105 12.37 0.41 -20.51
N VAL A 106 13.40 1.12 -20.04
CA VAL A 106 14.18 2.07 -20.87
C VAL A 106 14.82 1.35 -22.05
N ILE A 107 15.49 0.22 -21.83
CA ILE A 107 16.11 -0.58 -22.89
C ILE A 107 15.06 -1.04 -23.91
N SER A 108 13.86 -1.37 -23.44
CA SER A 108 12.75 -1.83 -24.28
C SER A 108 11.93 -0.70 -24.90
N ASN A 109 12.34 0.57 -24.75
CA ASN A 109 11.58 1.76 -25.17
C ASN A 109 10.13 1.78 -24.67
N LYS A 110 9.87 1.21 -23.48
CA LYS A 110 8.57 1.31 -22.82
C LYS A 110 8.51 2.60 -22.01
N VAL A 111 7.36 3.29 -22.09
CA VAL A 111 7.11 4.54 -21.37
C VAL A 111 6.42 4.34 -20.03
N GLU A 112 5.94 3.13 -19.75
CA GLU A 112 5.28 2.80 -18.49
C GLU A 112 5.55 1.36 -18.06
N SER A 113 5.37 1.13 -16.76
CA SER A 113 5.50 -0.17 -16.12
C SER A 113 4.16 -0.91 -16.16
N ASP A 114 4.17 -2.16 -16.60
CA ASP A 114 2.99 -3.03 -16.54
C ASP A 114 2.60 -3.39 -15.08
N ILE A 115 3.56 -3.28 -14.15
CA ILE A 115 3.37 -3.55 -12.71
C ILE A 115 2.90 -2.27 -11.98
N PHE A 116 3.43 -1.12 -12.37
CA PHE A 116 3.19 0.19 -11.74
C PHE A 116 2.82 1.22 -12.82
N ASN A 117 1.61 1.09 -13.37
CA ASN A 117 1.16 1.99 -14.42
C ASN A 117 0.74 3.36 -13.88
N SER A 118 0.66 4.33 -14.78
CA SER A 118 0.30 5.72 -14.45
C SER A 118 -1.09 5.84 -13.82
N ALA A 119 -2.06 5.04 -14.26
CA ALA A 119 -3.43 5.07 -13.76
C ALA A 119 -3.53 4.67 -12.28
N SER A 120 -2.84 3.59 -11.88
CA SER A 120 -2.77 3.16 -10.49
C SER A 120 -2.10 4.22 -9.61
N THR A 121 -0.99 4.79 -10.06
CA THR A 121 -0.29 5.88 -9.34
C THR A 121 -1.22 7.09 -9.14
N ARG A 122 -1.93 7.51 -10.19
CA ARG A 122 -2.88 8.64 -10.11
C ARG A 122 -4.00 8.38 -9.12
N LYS A 123 -4.55 7.16 -9.10
CA LYS A 123 -5.58 6.78 -8.13
C LYS A 123 -5.08 6.84 -6.68
N VAL A 124 -3.86 6.37 -6.42
CA VAL A 124 -3.28 6.46 -5.06
C VAL A 124 -3.12 7.91 -4.64
N ILE A 125 -2.61 8.77 -5.53
CA ILE A 125 -2.49 10.22 -5.27
C ILE A 125 -3.86 10.82 -4.96
N GLU A 126 -4.86 10.56 -5.79
CA GLU A 126 -6.23 11.06 -5.61
C GLU A 126 -6.85 10.62 -4.27
N ILE A 127 -6.65 9.35 -3.88
CA ILE A 127 -7.11 8.83 -2.58
C ILE A 127 -6.46 9.60 -1.42
N MET A 128 -5.15 9.83 -1.50
CA MET A 128 -4.41 10.56 -0.46
C MET A 128 -4.86 12.02 -0.37
N GLU A 129 -4.93 12.72 -1.50
CA GLU A 129 -5.36 14.11 -1.57
C GLU A 129 -6.79 14.28 -1.04
N THR A 130 -7.72 13.46 -1.52
CA THR A 130 -9.12 13.51 -1.09
C THR A 130 -9.25 13.25 0.40
N SER A 131 -8.50 12.28 0.93
CA SER A 131 -8.53 11.91 2.35
C SER A 131 -7.95 12.99 3.25
N LEU A 132 -6.88 13.67 2.81
CA LEU A 132 -6.31 14.81 3.53
C LEU A 132 -7.28 15.99 3.54
N ILE A 133 -7.90 16.32 2.39
CA ILE A 133 -8.89 17.40 2.29
C ILE A 133 -10.09 17.12 3.22
N SER A 134 -10.68 15.93 3.13
CA SER A 134 -11.87 15.58 3.92
C SER A 134 -11.60 15.59 5.42
N SER A 135 -10.33 15.47 5.82
CA SER A 135 -9.91 15.39 7.22
C SER A 135 -9.31 16.70 7.74
N GLY A 136 -9.42 17.80 6.97
CA GLY A 136 -8.98 19.13 7.39
C GLY A 136 -7.49 19.42 7.20
N PHE A 137 -6.75 18.56 6.48
CA PHE A 137 -5.33 18.71 6.19
C PHE A 137 -5.05 19.30 4.79
N SER A 138 -6.00 20.08 4.24
CA SER A 138 -5.87 20.67 2.90
C SER A 138 -4.64 21.59 2.75
N HIS A 139 -4.12 22.14 3.84
CA HIS A 139 -2.90 22.96 3.82
C HIS A 139 -1.63 22.17 3.45
N LEU A 140 -1.65 20.84 3.54
CA LEU A 140 -0.54 19.97 3.12
C LEU A 140 -0.49 19.78 1.59
N LEU A 141 -1.57 20.09 0.88
CA LEU A 141 -1.68 19.90 -0.58
C LEU A 141 -1.27 21.14 -1.37
N ARG A 142 -0.49 22.05 -0.80
CA ARG A 142 -0.02 23.23 -1.54
C ARG A 142 0.84 22.75 -2.72
N LEU A 143 0.21 22.82 -3.89
CA LEU A 143 0.76 22.54 -5.20
C LEU A 143 2.13 23.21 -5.36
N ILE A 144 3.11 22.41 -5.79
CA ILE A 144 4.27 22.90 -6.56
C ILE A 144 3.77 23.20 -7.97
#